data_AF-W1Y649-F1
#
_entry.id   AF-W1Y649-F1
#
_cell.length_a   1.000
_cell.length_b   1.000
_cell.length_c   1.000
_cell.angle_alpha   90.00
_cell.angle_beta   90.00
_cell.angle_gamma   90.00
#
_symmetry.space_group_name_H-M   'P 1'
#
loop_
_entity.id
_entity.type
_entity.pdbx_description
1 polymer ?
#
loop_
_entity_poly.entity_id
_entity_poly.type
_entity_poly.pdbx_seq_one_letter_code
_entity_poly.pdbx_strand_id
1 'polypeptide(L)'
;ARIATTMPYIPGFLSFREYPALLAAWEMLSQKPDLVFVDGHGISHPRRLGVASHFGLLVDVPTIGVAKKRLCGKFEPLSSEPGALAPLMDKGEQLAWVWRSKARCNPLFIATG
;
A
#
# COMPACT_ATOMS: atom_id res chain seq x y z
N ALA A 1 5.59 18.76 2.71
CA ALA A 1 4.49 19.69 3.00
C ALA A 1 3.85 19.37 4.36
N ARG A 2 3.32 20.36 5.07
CA ARG A 2 2.48 20.15 6.28
C ARG A 2 1.12 20.78 5.99
N ILE A 3 0.08 19.95 5.84
CA ILE A 3 -1.27 20.38 5.46
C ILE A 3 -2.26 19.73 6.44
N ALA A 4 -3.26 20.49 6.89
CA ALA A 4 -4.31 19.98 7.76
C ALA A 4 -5.21 18.98 7.01
N THR A 5 -5.61 17.90 7.67
CA THR A 5 -6.54 16.93 7.06
C THR A 5 -7.94 17.52 6.98
N THR A 6 -8.52 17.56 5.78
CA THR A 6 -9.85 18.17 5.53
C THR A 6 -10.99 17.15 5.50
N MET A 7 -10.69 15.85 5.43
CA MET A 7 -11.67 14.76 5.39
C MET A 7 -11.72 14.00 6.74
N PRO A 8 -12.91 13.70 7.31
CA PRO A 8 -13.04 12.84 8.48
C PRO A 8 -12.54 11.41 8.22
N TYR A 9 -12.20 10.68 9.28
CA TYR A 9 -11.80 9.27 9.15
C TYR A 9 -13.00 8.39 8.81
N ILE A 10 -13.02 7.86 7.59
CA ILE A 10 -13.98 6.86 7.14
C ILE A 10 -13.20 5.62 6.68
N PRO A 11 -13.42 4.43 7.29
CA PRO A 11 -12.75 3.21 6.88
C PRO A 11 -12.90 2.94 5.37
N GLY A 12 -11.77 2.72 4.69
CA GLY A 12 -11.72 2.50 3.23
C GLY A 12 -11.67 3.78 2.38
N PHE A 13 -11.64 4.97 2.99
CA PHE A 13 -11.42 6.27 2.33
C PHE A 13 -10.18 7.01 2.85
N LEU A 14 -9.26 6.29 3.53
CA LEU A 14 -8.06 6.90 4.12
C LEU A 14 -7.22 7.65 3.08
N SER A 15 -7.11 7.13 1.85
CA SER A 15 -6.35 7.78 0.79
C SER A 15 -6.86 9.20 0.48
N PHE A 16 -8.18 9.45 0.58
CA PHE A 16 -8.76 10.79 0.38
C PHE A 16 -8.32 11.79 1.45
N ARG A 17 -8.02 11.30 2.66
CA ARG A 17 -7.53 12.13 3.76
C ARG A 17 -6.04 12.47 3.61
N GLU A 18 -5.26 11.58 3.00
CA GLU A 18 -3.79 11.68 2.93
C GLU A 18 -3.28 12.27 1.61
N TYR A 19 -3.99 12.07 0.49
CA TYR A 19 -3.50 12.48 -0.83
C TYR A 19 -3.18 13.98 -0.96
N PRO A 20 -3.88 14.95 -0.33
CA PRO A 20 -3.52 16.36 -0.50
C PRO A 20 -2.12 16.67 0.03
N ALA A 21 -1.74 16.05 1.16
CA ALA A 21 -0.41 16.19 1.73
C ALA A 21 0.65 15.45 0.88
N LEU A 22 0.31 14.29 0.33
CA LEU A 22 1.19 13.53 -0.58
C LEU A 22 1.47 14.30 -1.87
N LEU A 23 0.45 14.86 -2.53
CA LEU A 23 0.62 15.68 -3.73
C LEU A 23 1.46 16.92 -3.45
N ALA A 24 1.20 17.61 -2.34
CA ALA A 24 2.02 18.78 -1.98
C ALA A 24 3.47 18.40 -1.66
N ALA A 25 3.73 17.21 -1.11
CA ALA A 25 5.08 16.71 -0.92
C ALA A 25 5.74 16.30 -2.25
N TRP A 26 4.98 15.70 -3.16
CA TRP A 26 5.42 15.33 -4.49
C TRP A 26 5.92 16.55 -5.26
N GLU A 27 5.17 17.65 -5.27
CA GLU A 27 5.55 18.90 -5.93
C GLU A 27 6.84 19.55 -5.38
N MET A 28 7.21 19.23 -4.14
CA MET A 28 8.45 19.73 -3.53
C MET A 28 9.70 18.93 -3.94
N LEU A 29 9.54 17.78 -4.61
CA LEU A 29 10.67 16.96 -5.05
C LEU A 29 11.35 17.61 -6.26
N SER A 30 12.63 17.92 -6.11
CA SER A 30 13.48 18.39 -7.21
C SER A 30 13.78 17.30 -8.25
N GLN A 31 13.79 16.03 -7.81
CA GLN A 31 13.95 14.86 -8.65
C GLN A 31 12.75 13.93 -8.44
N LYS A 32 12.02 13.66 -9.52
CA LYS A 32 10.88 12.75 -9.49
C LYS A 32 11.40 11.31 -9.66
N PRO A 33 11.10 10.39 -8.73
CA PRO A 33 11.50 8.98 -8.85
C PRO A 33 10.67 8.25 -9.92
N ASP A 34 11.26 7.23 -10.55
CA ASP A 34 10.57 6.36 -11.52
C ASP A 34 9.65 5.31 -10.86
N LEU A 35 9.79 5.10 -9.54
CA LEU A 35 9.02 4.15 -8.75
C LEU A 35 8.89 4.64 -7.31
N VAL A 36 7.67 4.56 -6.76
CA VAL A 36 7.38 4.97 -5.37
C VAL A 36 6.89 3.79 -4.54
N PHE A 37 7.53 3.56 -3.41
CA PHE A 37 7.04 2.66 -2.37
C PHE A 37 6.22 3.45 -1.36
N VAL A 38 4.98 3.02 -1.12
CA VAL A 38 4.03 3.71 -0.26
C VAL A 38 3.73 2.85 0.97
N ASP A 39 3.84 3.39 2.18
CA ASP A 39 3.46 2.70 3.44
C ASP A 39 1.93 2.60 3.54
N GLY A 40 1.36 1.63 2.82
CA GLY A 40 -0.06 1.47 2.67
C GLY A 40 -0.40 0.44 1.60
N HIS A 41 -1.70 0.21 1.38
CA HIS A 41 -2.16 -0.75 0.38
C HIS A 41 -2.18 -0.16 -1.04
N GLY A 42 -1.94 -1.01 -2.04
CA GLY A 42 -2.30 -0.78 -3.45
C GLY A 42 -3.59 -1.52 -3.80
N ILE A 43 -3.55 -2.40 -4.81
CA ILE A 43 -4.71 -3.21 -5.24
C ILE A 43 -5.22 -4.18 -4.17
N SER A 44 -4.43 -4.44 -3.11
CA SER A 44 -4.83 -5.21 -1.92
C SER A 44 -5.83 -4.45 -1.02
N HIS A 45 -6.87 -3.90 -1.62
CA HIS A 45 -7.94 -3.11 -1.02
C HIS A 45 -9.29 -3.71 -1.45
N PRO A 46 -10.37 -3.62 -0.63
CA PRO A 46 -11.69 -4.15 -1.00
C PRO A 46 -12.23 -3.61 -2.33
N ARG A 47 -11.75 -2.43 -2.76
CA ARG A 47 -12.12 -1.76 -4.01
C ARG A 47 -11.00 -1.70 -5.05
N ARG A 48 -9.90 -2.44 -4.84
CA ARG A 48 -8.66 -2.40 -5.66
C ARG A 48 -8.01 -1.02 -5.79
N LEU A 49 -8.40 -0.07 -4.93
CA LEU A 49 -7.93 1.31 -4.94
C LEU A 49 -7.42 1.71 -3.55
N GLY A 50 -6.24 1.22 -3.19
CA GLY A 50 -5.53 1.63 -1.98
C GLY A 50 -4.85 2.99 -2.14
N VAL A 51 -4.12 3.44 -1.11
CA VAL A 51 -3.39 4.71 -1.17
C VAL A 51 -2.25 4.71 -2.20
N ALA A 52 -1.56 3.57 -2.37
CA ALA A 52 -0.52 3.44 -3.39
C ALA A 52 -1.11 3.59 -4.80
N SER A 53 -2.21 2.87 -5.07
CA SER A 53 -2.95 2.94 -6.33
C SER A 53 -3.48 4.33 -6.63
N HIS A 54 -4.14 4.93 -5.64
CA HIS A 54 -4.73 6.25 -5.81
C HIS A 54 -3.65 7.29 -6.06
N PHE A 55 -2.54 7.26 -5.31
CA PHE A 55 -1.44 8.19 -5.51
C PHE A 55 -0.78 8.00 -6.88
N GLY A 56 -0.45 6.76 -7.26
CA GLY A 56 0.16 6.45 -8.57
C GLY A 56 -0.68 6.94 -9.75
N LEU A 57 -2.00 6.76 -9.67
CA LEU A 57 -2.94 7.29 -10.66
C LEU A 57 -2.90 8.83 -10.75
N LEU A 58 -2.75 9.53 -9.61
CA LEU A 58 -2.74 10.99 -9.58
C LEU A 58 -1.43 11.60 -10.10
N VAL A 59 -0.31 10.94 -9.86
CA VAL A 59 1.02 11.47 -10.24
C VAL A 59 1.61 10.84 -11.51
N ASP A 60 0.92 9.88 -12.10
CA ASP A 60 1.33 9.12 -13.29
C ASP A 60 2.74 8.49 -13.15
N VAL A 61 2.97 7.83 -12.00
CA VAL A 61 4.22 7.11 -11.70
C VAL A 61 3.88 5.74 -11.11
N PRO A 62 4.60 4.67 -11.50
CA PRO A 62 4.47 3.35 -10.89
C PRO A 62 4.60 3.39 -9.38
N THR A 63 3.70 2.70 -8.66
CA THR A 63 3.78 2.60 -7.20
C THR A 63 3.64 1.17 -6.70
N ILE A 64 4.22 0.90 -5.54
CA ILE A 64 4.08 -0.35 -4.80
C ILE A 64 3.62 -0.02 -3.38
N GLY A 65 2.49 -0.62 -2.98
CA GLY A 65 2.01 -0.55 -1.60
C GLY A 65 2.73 -1.57 -0.71
N VAL A 66 3.26 -1.11 0.41
CA VAL A 66 3.93 -1.92 1.44
C VAL A 66 3.19 -1.74 2.77
N ALA A 67 2.24 -2.62 3.05
CA ALA A 67 1.43 -2.53 4.26
C ALA A 67 1.90 -3.50 5.36
N LYS A 68 1.67 -3.12 6.63
CA LYS A 68 2.09 -3.88 7.83
C LYS A 68 0.97 -4.75 8.43
N LYS A 69 -0.25 -4.63 7.90
CA LYS A 69 -1.44 -5.36 8.35
C LYS A 69 -2.27 -5.76 7.14
N ARG A 70 -3.02 -6.84 7.28
CA ARG A 70 -3.99 -7.27 6.28
C ARG A 70 -5.24 -6.39 6.34
N LEU A 71 -5.65 -5.84 5.21
CA LEU A 71 -6.93 -5.14 5.07
C LEU A 71 -8.04 -6.03 4.48
N CYS A 72 -7.72 -6.81 3.44
CA CYS A 72 -8.65 -7.75 2.80
C CYS A 72 -7.90 -8.98 2.28
N GLY A 73 -8.63 -9.92 1.66
CA GLY A 73 -8.08 -11.19 1.18
C GLY A 73 -7.71 -12.18 2.30
N LYS A 74 -7.22 -13.35 1.90
CA LYS A 74 -6.77 -14.46 2.76
C LYS A 74 -5.42 -14.98 2.25
N PHE A 75 -4.60 -15.49 3.16
CA PHE A 75 -3.31 -16.10 2.83
C PHE A 75 -3.05 -17.25 3.80
N GLU A 76 -2.28 -18.23 3.36
CA GLU A 76 -1.86 -19.34 4.20
C GLU A 76 -0.79 -18.89 5.20
N PRO A 77 -0.75 -19.46 6.41
CA PRO A 77 0.29 -19.13 7.38
C PRO A 77 1.70 -19.28 6.83
N LEU A 78 2.51 -18.24 7.03
CA LEU A 78 3.91 -18.23 6.65
C LEU A 78 4.75 -18.97 7.68
N SER A 79 5.79 -19.70 7.23
CA SER A 79 6.84 -20.20 8.13
C SER A 79 7.52 -19.05 8.88
N SER A 80 8.26 -19.37 9.96
CA SER A 80 8.95 -18.38 10.80
C SER A 80 10.16 -17.72 10.14
N GLU A 81 10.65 -18.30 9.05
CA GLU A 81 11.91 -17.92 8.42
C GLU A 81 11.80 -16.61 7.64
N PRO A 82 12.79 -15.71 7.74
CA PRO A 82 12.93 -14.60 6.80
C PRO A 82 12.92 -15.11 5.36
N GLY A 83 12.21 -14.40 4.48
CA GLY A 83 12.03 -14.82 3.09
C GLY A 83 10.78 -15.66 2.84
N ALA A 84 10.11 -16.16 3.89
CA ALA A 84 8.83 -16.87 3.71
C ALA A 84 7.83 -16.00 2.94
N LEU A 85 7.14 -16.61 1.97
CA LEU A 85 6.29 -15.93 1.01
C LEU A 85 5.00 -16.71 0.77
N ALA A 86 3.86 -16.03 0.69
CA ALA A 86 2.57 -16.60 0.36
C ALA A 86 1.74 -15.60 -0.46
N PRO A 87 0.91 -16.06 -1.41
CA PRO A 87 0.01 -15.17 -2.14
C PRO A 87 -1.14 -14.71 -1.24
N LEU A 88 -1.53 -13.43 -1.37
CA LEU A 88 -2.77 -12.91 -0.80
C LEU A 88 -3.89 -13.03 -1.83
N MET A 89 -4.86 -13.89 -1.56
CA MET A 89 -5.95 -14.20 -2.48
C MET A 89 -7.27 -13.55 -2.04
N ASP A 90 -8.03 -13.03 -3.00
CA ASP A 90 -9.39 -12.54 -2.80
C ASP A 90 -10.25 -12.90 -4.02
N LYS A 91 -11.35 -13.64 -3.82
CA LYS A 91 -12.27 -14.05 -4.90
C LYS A 91 -11.59 -14.74 -6.12
N GLY A 92 -10.53 -15.52 -5.87
CA GLY A 92 -9.77 -16.22 -6.92
C GLY A 92 -8.69 -15.38 -7.60
N GLU A 93 -8.54 -14.10 -7.24
CA GLU A 93 -7.52 -13.19 -7.74
C GLU A 93 -6.38 -13.05 -6.71
N GLN A 94 -5.13 -13.03 -7.17
CA GLN A 94 -3.99 -12.69 -6.32
C GLN A 94 -3.84 -11.17 -6.27
N LEU A 95 -3.97 -10.58 -5.08
CA LEU A 95 -3.87 -9.13 -4.89
C LEU A 95 -2.49 -8.64 -4.47
N ALA A 96 -1.72 -9.50 -3.81
CA ALA A 96 -0.45 -9.13 -3.20
C ALA A 96 0.38 -10.35 -2.88
N TRP A 97 1.63 -10.10 -2.52
CA TRP A 97 2.48 -11.04 -1.80
C TRP A 97 2.47 -10.73 -0.31
N VAL A 98 2.34 -11.76 0.51
CA VAL A 98 2.56 -11.68 1.96
C VAL A 98 3.97 -12.21 2.23
N TRP A 99 4.84 -11.34 2.72
CA TRP A 99 6.26 -11.60 2.81
C TRP A 99 6.81 -11.38 4.22
N ARG A 100 7.49 -12.38 4.76
CA ARG A 100 8.24 -12.23 6.02
C ARG A 100 9.62 -11.66 5.73
N SER A 101 9.74 -10.34 5.75
CA SER A 101 11.03 -9.66 5.56
C SER A 101 12.01 -9.85 6.72
N LYS A 102 11.51 -10.13 7.94
CA LYS A 102 12.32 -10.27 9.16
C LYS A 102 11.79 -11.34 10.11
N ALA A 103 12.72 -12.06 10.75
CA ALA A 103 12.40 -13.05 11.77
C ALA A 103 11.68 -12.42 12.96
N ARG A 104 10.68 -13.12 13.51
CA ARG A 104 9.88 -12.70 14.68
C ARG A 104 9.16 -11.35 14.50
N CYS A 105 8.91 -10.93 13.27
CA CYS A 105 8.09 -9.76 12.95
C CYS A 105 6.83 -10.18 12.18
N ASN A 106 5.80 -9.32 12.23
CA ASN A 106 4.65 -9.46 11.35
C ASN A 106 5.09 -9.37 9.88
N PRO A 107 4.47 -10.14 8.98
CA PRO A 107 4.79 -10.05 7.56
C PRO A 107 4.29 -8.73 6.96
N LEU A 108 4.91 -8.35 5.84
CA LEU A 108 4.49 -7.24 5.00
C LEU A 108 3.53 -7.74 3.90
N PHE A 109 2.64 -6.87 3.47
CA PHE A 109 1.71 -7.10 2.37
C PHE A 109 2.13 -6.18 1.21
N ILE A 110 2.70 -6.77 0.17
CA ILE A 110 3.30 -6.07 -0.97
C ILE A 110 2.35 -6.18 -2.16
N ALA A 111 1.77 -5.06 -2.58
CA ALA A 111 0.80 -4.99 -3.66
C ALA A 111 1.24 -3.97 -4.71
N THR A 112 0.94 -4.22 -5.98
CA THR A 112 1.01 -3.15 -6.99
C THR A 112 0.05 -2.03 -6.61
N GLY A 113 0.46 -0.78 -6.82
CA GLY A 113 -0.43 0.36 -6.81
C GLY A 113 -1.17 0.43 -8.13
#